data_AF-A0A1D2M2T3-F1
#
_entry.id   AF-A0A1D2M2T3-F1
#
_cell.length_a   1.000
_cell.length_b   1.000
_cell.length_c   1.000
_cell.angle_alpha   90.00
_cell.angle_beta   90.00
_cell.angle_gamma   90.00
#
_symmetry.space_group_name_H-M   'P 1'
#
loop_
_entity.id
_entity.type
_entity.pdbx_description
1 polymer ?
#
loop_
_entity_poly.entity_id
_entity_poly.type
_entity_poly.pdbx_seq_one_letter_code
_entity_poly.pdbx_strand_id
1 'polypeptide(L)'
;MRNSRFNKLRRAAQKATERVETVERTISYSQNNQVHHDSESLYYSSDTESATSDQCCNKSCSEESDSETRSDDNFHIRAALRNWSLNNNITHQATTELLKILKQHTCFSDIPKDARTLLSTPKSTRVKKLPPGDYVGFDWVSTLKQILQKASYDGDCCKLHINIDGIPIYHSSQKQFWPVLANVVGLKPVFAIGIYSGEGKPANVDDFLEPFVRTYLQVHENGITIDNKLVRVLISAFICDAPARALISGVKSHTGYYSWKVLSKHHVENTILRELPVDLVSSIPLEYMHLICLGVVRKLIYLWTKGKKSPGRICRSSIEKLNNRLGNIRRHTPAEFSRKPRSLKEIDHWKATELRQFLFYTGPVILRGILDDDHYLHFLSLSVAASILQNRALHISYNNYASELLQYFVKCFGKLYGKQYISYNVHGLIHVAEDCKQHGTLEDYSGFKFENHLQYIKRLVRAPNLPLQQVHNRIGELERAETLDLTNDCTADTLKQQWECDFKADFPNGVHFRVCVTTDFTLKITSGNNCF
;
A
#
# COMPACT_ATOMS: atom_id res chain seq x y z
N MET A 1 -40.80 -20.41 11.79
CA MET A 1 -39.94 -19.31 12.31
C MET A 1 -38.62 -19.05 11.55
N ARG A 2 -38.02 -19.99 10.79
CA ARG A 2 -36.75 -19.76 10.05
C ARG A 2 -36.86 -18.90 8.76
N ASN A 3 -38.03 -18.79 8.14
CA ASN A 3 -38.26 -17.95 6.93
C ASN A 3 -38.40 -16.45 7.21
N SER A 4 -38.84 -16.07 8.41
CA SER A 4 -39.07 -14.65 8.77
C SER A 4 -37.75 -13.87 8.86
N ARG A 5 -36.71 -14.45 9.49
CA ARG A 5 -35.39 -13.80 9.63
C ARG A 5 -34.65 -13.67 8.29
N PHE A 6 -34.84 -14.63 7.38
CA PHE A 6 -34.27 -14.62 6.03
C PHE A 6 -34.94 -13.56 5.15
N ASN A 7 -36.27 -13.43 5.22
CA ASN A 7 -36.99 -12.35 4.54
C ASN A 7 -36.67 -10.98 5.15
N LYS A 8 -36.39 -10.89 6.46
CA LYS A 8 -35.96 -9.65 7.11
C LYS A 8 -34.57 -9.20 6.63
N LEU A 9 -33.62 -10.13 6.49
CA LEU A 9 -32.28 -9.87 5.94
C LEU A 9 -32.32 -9.55 4.44
N ARG A 10 -33.16 -10.25 3.65
CA ARG A 10 -33.38 -9.94 2.23
C ARG A 10 -34.00 -8.55 2.05
N ARG A 11 -34.99 -8.19 2.88
CA ARG A 11 -35.57 -6.84 2.92
C ARG A 11 -34.58 -5.79 3.45
N ALA A 12 -33.68 -6.15 4.36
CA ALA A 12 -32.63 -5.26 4.84
C ALA A 12 -31.55 -5.02 3.77
N ALA A 13 -31.20 -6.04 2.98
CA ALA A 13 -30.32 -5.90 1.82
C ALA A 13 -30.97 -5.05 0.73
N GLN A 14 -32.24 -5.30 0.38
CA GLN A 14 -33.00 -4.46 -0.57
C GLN A 14 -33.13 -3.01 -0.07
N LYS A 15 -33.45 -2.79 1.21
CA LYS A 15 -33.50 -1.45 1.81
C LYS A 15 -32.14 -0.76 1.88
N ALA A 16 -31.04 -1.51 1.99
CA ALA A 16 -29.71 -0.93 1.93
C ALA A 16 -29.32 -0.52 0.52
N THR A 17 -29.69 -1.31 -0.50
CA THR A 17 -29.56 -0.90 -1.91
C THR A 17 -30.36 0.38 -2.18
N GLU A 18 -31.60 0.46 -1.70
CA GLU A 18 -32.44 1.66 -1.82
C GLU A 18 -31.86 2.86 -1.04
N ARG A 19 -31.28 2.64 0.16
CA ARG A 19 -30.64 3.69 0.95
C ARG A 19 -29.34 4.21 0.34
N VAL A 20 -28.54 3.35 -0.27
CA VAL A 20 -27.33 3.77 -1.01
C VAL A 20 -27.73 4.64 -2.21
N GLU A 21 -28.74 4.24 -2.98
CA GLU A 21 -29.29 5.07 -4.06
C GLU A 21 -29.88 6.40 -3.54
N THR A 22 -30.44 6.41 -2.33
CA THR A 22 -30.99 7.63 -1.70
C THR A 22 -29.89 8.57 -1.22
N VAL A 23 -28.80 8.05 -0.67
CA VAL A 23 -27.61 8.84 -0.28
C VAL A 23 -26.93 9.44 -1.51
N GLU A 24 -26.78 8.68 -2.60
CA GLU A 24 -26.27 9.18 -3.88
C GLU A 24 -27.17 10.28 -4.48
N ARG A 25 -28.51 10.15 -4.36
CA ARG A 25 -29.46 11.21 -4.74
C ARG A 25 -29.40 12.44 -3.82
N THR A 26 -29.12 12.26 -2.54
CA THR A 26 -29.04 13.38 -1.57
C THR A 26 -27.76 14.18 -1.78
N ILE A 27 -26.64 13.52 -2.08
CA ILE A 27 -25.36 14.15 -2.40
C ILE A 27 -25.46 14.97 -3.71
N SER A 28 -26.16 14.44 -4.72
CA SER A 28 -26.41 15.17 -5.98
C SER A 28 -27.41 16.32 -5.82
N TYR A 29 -28.39 16.22 -4.91
CA TYR A 29 -29.33 17.32 -4.62
C TYR A 29 -28.67 18.45 -3.80
N SER A 30 -27.77 18.13 -2.87
CA SER A 30 -27.02 19.15 -2.11
C SER A 30 -26.06 19.96 -2.96
N GLN A 31 -25.57 19.41 -4.08
CA GLN A 31 -24.69 20.11 -5.02
C GLN A 31 -25.45 21.09 -5.95
N ASN A 32 -26.76 20.94 -6.13
CA ASN A 32 -27.56 21.80 -7.02
C ASN A 32 -28.26 22.97 -6.32
N ASN A 33 -28.32 22.99 -4.98
CA ASN A 33 -29.12 23.96 -4.22
C ASN A 33 -28.33 25.10 -3.54
N GLN A 34 -27.07 25.33 -3.91
CA GLN A 34 -26.28 26.48 -3.44
C GLN A 34 -26.26 27.67 -4.42
N VAL A 35 -27.21 27.73 -5.36
CA VAL A 35 -27.41 28.89 -6.23
C VAL A 35 -28.78 29.49 -5.91
N HIS A 36 -28.83 30.50 -5.03
CA HIS A 36 -29.69 31.70 -5.11
C HIS A 36 -29.73 32.50 -3.80
N HIS A 37 -29.83 33.83 -3.96
CA HIS A 37 -29.81 34.96 -2.99
C HIS A 37 -28.39 35.43 -2.57
N ASP A 38 -27.93 36.67 -2.77
CA ASP A 38 -28.60 37.94 -3.11
C ASP A 38 -27.66 38.92 -3.86
N SER A 39 -28.30 39.75 -4.68
CA SER A 39 -27.92 41.00 -5.38
C SER A 39 -27.17 42.03 -4.49
N GLU A 40 -26.40 43.04 -4.95
CA GLU A 40 -26.68 44.04 -5.99
C GLU A 40 -25.46 44.96 -6.27
N SER A 41 -25.30 45.36 -7.55
CA SER A 41 -24.71 46.58 -8.15
C SER A 41 -23.56 47.40 -7.50
N LEU A 42 -22.55 47.77 -8.32
CA LEU A 42 -22.38 49.14 -8.88
C LEU A 42 -21.12 49.30 -9.76
N TYR A 43 -21.37 49.79 -10.98
CA TYR A 43 -20.57 50.64 -11.88
C TYR A 43 -19.12 51.06 -11.49
N TYR A 44 -18.15 50.86 -12.40
CA TYR A 44 -17.43 51.99 -13.03
C TYR A 44 -16.75 51.58 -14.35
N SER A 45 -16.88 52.47 -15.34
CA SER A 45 -16.43 52.42 -16.73
C SER A 45 -14.90 52.51 -16.84
N SER A 46 -14.31 51.77 -17.79
CA SER A 46 -13.81 52.23 -19.10
C SER A 46 -12.46 52.96 -19.06
N ASP A 47 -11.57 52.47 -19.91
CA ASP A 47 -10.73 53.21 -20.88
C ASP A 47 -9.45 52.39 -21.10
N THR A 48 -9.29 51.69 -22.24
CA THR A 48 -8.72 52.19 -23.53
C THR A 48 -7.30 52.74 -23.31
N GLU A 49 -6.27 52.45 -24.13
CA GLU A 49 -6.19 51.89 -25.45
C GLU A 49 -4.71 51.63 -25.79
N SER A 50 -4.50 50.74 -26.77
CA SER A 50 -3.47 50.75 -27.83
C SER A 50 -1.98 50.80 -27.42
N ALA A 51 -1.20 49.73 -27.68
CA ALA A 51 -0.71 49.26 -29.00
C ALA A 51 0.42 50.13 -29.58
N THR A 52 1.56 49.47 -29.85
CA THR A 52 2.46 49.56 -31.03
C THR A 52 3.72 48.78 -30.68
N SER A 53 3.89 47.55 -31.20
CA SER A 53 4.44 47.19 -32.52
C SER A 53 5.96 47.29 -32.61
N ASP A 54 6.57 46.13 -32.88
CA ASP A 54 7.80 45.87 -33.64
C ASP A 54 9.10 46.51 -33.09
N GLN A 55 10.28 45.90 -33.11
CA GLN A 55 10.83 45.06 -34.14
C GLN A 55 12.14 44.42 -33.61
N CYS A 56 12.40 43.20 -34.05
CA CYS A 56 13.62 42.44 -33.81
C CYS A 56 14.88 43.16 -34.32
N CYS A 57 15.98 43.12 -33.56
CA CYS A 57 17.35 43.22 -34.09
C CYS A 57 18.37 42.50 -33.18
N ASN A 58 19.09 41.56 -33.78
CA ASN A 58 20.25 40.85 -33.24
C ASN A 58 21.44 41.78 -32.93
N LYS A 59 22.09 41.55 -31.78
CA LYS A 59 23.53 41.69 -31.41
C LYS A 59 23.56 41.77 -29.88
N SER A 60 24.45 41.19 -29.11
CA SER A 60 25.70 40.46 -29.30
C SER A 60 26.07 39.91 -27.92
N CYS A 61 26.81 38.79 -27.88
CA CYS A 61 27.37 38.23 -26.66
C CYS A 61 28.07 39.29 -25.81
N SER A 62 27.74 39.32 -24.52
CA SER A 62 28.61 39.86 -23.49
C SER A 62 28.75 38.78 -22.42
N GLU A 63 30.00 38.43 -22.18
CA GLU A 63 30.47 37.54 -21.13
C GLU A 63 30.19 38.21 -19.79
N GLU A 64 29.37 37.58 -18.94
CA GLU A 64 29.33 37.91 -17.51
C GLU A 64 30.07 36.81 -16.76
N SER A 65 31.12 37.27 -16.08
CA SER A 65 32.10 36.51 -15.33
C SER A 65 31.49 35.86 -14.09
N ASP A 66 31.50 34.52 -14.06
CA ASP A 66 31.29 33.72 -12.86
C ASP A 66 32.47 33.88 -11.90
N SER A 67 32.23 34.49 -10.74
CA SER A 67 33.14 34.39 -9.59
C SER A 67 32.43 33.83 -8.36
N GLU A 68 32.85 32.62 -8.00
CA GLU A 68 32.88 32.01 -6.64
C GLU A 68 31.60 31.43 -6.00
N THR A 69 31.22 30.21 -6.44
CA THR A 69 30.42 29.23 -5.68
C THR A 69 30.88 27.76 -5.89
N ARG A 70 32.19 27.50 -6.04
CA ARG A 70 32.69 26.14 -6.40
C ARG A 70 32.45 25.03 -5.36
N SER A 71 32.25 25.33 -4.07
CA SER A 71 32.11 24.29 -3.04
C SER A 71 30.71 23.68 -2.99
N ASP A 72 29.67 24.47 -3.28
CA ASP A 72 28.27 24.02 -3.22
C ASP A 72 27.89 23.20 -4.46
N ASP A 73 28.36 23.59 -5.65
CA ASP A 73 28.09 22.88 -6.90
C ASP A 73 28.64 21.44 -6.89
N ASN A 74 29.84 21.26 -6.34
CA ASN A 74 30.47 19.94 -6.20
C ASN A 74 29.76 19.05 -5.14
N PHE A 75 29.08 19.66 -4.17
CA PHE A 75 28.24 18.93 -3.23
C PHE A 75 26.94 18.47 -3.90
N HIS A 76 26.25 19.39 -4.62
CA HIS A 76 25.03 19.10 -5.35
C HIS A 76 25.21 17.98 -6.38
N ILE A 77 26.31 17.97 -7.14
CA ILE A 77 26.55 16.90 -8.12
C ILE A 77 26.79 15.54 -7.46
N ARG A 78 27.48 15.47 -6.31
CA ARG A 78 27.68 14.21 -5.58
C ARG A 78 26.34 13.65 -5.10
N ALA A 79 25.46 14.50 -4.56
CA ALA A 79 24.12 14.11 -4.17
C ALA A 79 23.28 13.65 -5.37
N ALA A 80 23.31 14.40 -6.48
CA ALA A 80 22.62 14.05 -7.72
C ALA A 80 23.08 12.70 -8.29
N LEU A 81 24.40 12.45 -8.35
CA LEU A 81 24.96 11.18 -8.83
C LEU A 81 24.61 10.00 -7.91
N ARG A 82 24.62 10.23 -6.59
CA ARG A 82 24.19 9.24 -5.60
C ARG A 82 22.72 8.88 -5.83
N ASN A 83 21.84 9.88 -5.87
CA ASN A 83 20.41 9.69 -6.04
C ASN A 83 20.08 9.06 -7.41
N TRP A 84 20.77 9.44 -8.47
CA TRP A 84 20.67 8.79 -9.78
C TRP A 84 21.03 7.30 -9.71
N SER A 85 22.17 6.95 -9.11
CA SER A 85 22.64 5.55 -9.00
C SER A 85 21.70 4.70 -8.13
N LEU A 86 21.16 5.28 -7.06
CA LEU A 86 20.23 4.61 -6.15
C LEU A 86 18.85 4.41 -6.80
N ASN A 87 18.25 5.48 -7.35
CA ASN A 87 16.90 5.45 -7.93
C ASN A 87 16.81 4.54 -9.15
N ASN A 88 17.88 4.47 -9.95
CA ASN A 88 17.93 3.62 -11.14
C ASN A 88 18.52 2.24 -10.88
N ASN A 89 18.83 1.90 -9.62
CA ASN A 89 19.42 0.62 -9.23
C ASN A 89 20.69 0.28 -10.06
N ILE A 90 21.57 1.26 -10.29
CA ILE A 90 22.79 1.13 -11.10
C ILE A 90 23.85 0.30 -10.36
N THR A 91 24.59 -0.54 -11.10
CA THR A 91 25.66 -1.38 -10.57
C THR A 91 26.80 -0.52 -9.99
N HIS A 92 27.49 -1.03 -8.96
CA HIS A 92 28.71 -0.37 -8.45
C HIS A 92 29.76 -0.27 -9.56
N GLN A 93 29.87 -1.28 -10.42
CA GLN A 93 30.80 -1.24 -11.56
C GLN A 93 30.49 -0.08 -12.51
N ALA A 94 29.25 0.02 -13.01
CA ALA A 94 28.87 1.09 -13.94
C ALA A 94 28.96 2.48 -13.29
N THR A 95 28.60 2.58 -12.00
CA THR A 95 28.77 3.83 -11.24
C THR A 95 30.25 4.20 -11.13
N THR A 96 31.13 3.25 -10.79
CA THR A 96 32.59 3.48 -10.73
C THR A 96 33.17 3.86 -12.08
N GLU A 97 32.73 3.23 -13.18
CA GLU A 97 33.16 3.58 -14.55
C GLU A 97 32.76 5.02 -14.88
N LEU A 98 31.51 5.42 -14.59
CA LEU A 98 31.06 6.80 -14.76
C LEU A 98 31.88 7.79 -13.93
N LEU A 99 32.13 7.48 -12.65
CA LEU A 99 32.93 8.34 -11.76
C LEU A 99 34.36 8.53 -12.26
N LYS A 100 34.96 7.47 -12.83
CA LYS A 100 36.29 7.55 -13.44
C LYS A 100 36.31 8.46 -14.67
N ILE A 101 35.25 8.44 -15.49
CA ILE A 101 35.10 9.34 -16.64
C ILE A 101 34.98 10.79 -16.15
N LEU A 102 34.05 11.05 -15.23
CA LEU A 102 33.81 12.40 -14.70
C LEU A 102 35.07 13.00 -14.09
N LYS A 103 35.85 12.20 -13.34
CA LYS A 103 37.07 12.68 -12.68
C LYS A 103 38.22 13.03 -13.65
N GLN A 104 38.11 12.75 -14.94
CA GLN A 104 39.07 13.24 -15.94
C GLN A 104 38.93 14.75 -16.17
N HIS A 105 37.75 15.31 -15.87
CA HIS A 105 37.50 16.74 -15.97
C HIS A 105 37.92 17.45 -14.67
N THR A 106 38.64 18.56 -14.79
CA THR A 106 39.17 19.34 -13.66
C THR A 106 38.07 19.89 -12.76
N CYS A 107 36.89 20.16 -13.30
CA CYS A 107 35.71 20.60 -12.54
C CYS A 107 35.14 19.54 -11.58
N PHE A 108 35.52 18.26 -11.71
CA PHE A 108 35.03 17.16 -10.87
C PHE A 108 36.13 16.48 -10.04
N SER A 109 37.21 17.20 -9.74
CA SER A 109 38.35 16.70 -8.95
C SER A 109 37.94 16.06 -7.62
N ASP A 110 36.91 16.63 -7.01
CA ASP A 110 36.43 16.28 -5.68
C ASP A 110 35.56 15.02 -5.67
N ILE A 111 35.04 14.56 -6.81
CA ILE A 111 34.17 13.38 -6.85
C ILE A 111 34.99 12.10 -6.55
N PRO A 112 34.48 11.16 -5.73
CA PRO A 112 35.19 9.91 -5.46
C PRO A 112 35.36 9.06 -6.73
N LYS A 113 36.42 8.25 -6.79
CA LYS A 113 36.69 7.32 -7.92
C LYS A 113 35.91 6.01 -7.83
N ASP A 114 35.35 5.69 -6.67
CA ASP A 114 34.70 4.41 -6.40
C ASP A 114 33.27 4.61 -5.91
N ALA A 115 32.35 3.84 -6.48
CA ALA A 115 30.93 3.89 -6.17
C ALA A 115 30.64 3.69 -4.68
N ARG A 116 31.40 2.83 -3.98
CA ARG A 116 31.16 2.57 -2.55
C ARG A 116 31.45 3.80 -1.71
N THR A 117 32.39 4.63 -2.15
CA THR A 117 32.69 5.90 -1.49
C THR A 117 31.59 6.91 -1.75
N LEU A 118 31.11 7.03 -2.99
CA LEU A 118 29.98 7.93 -3.34
C LEU A 118 28.71 7.57 -2.57
N LEU A 119 28.36 6.29 -2.56
CA LEU A 119 27.14 5.75 -1.95
C LEU A 119 27.28 5.53 -0.45
N SER A 120 28.48 5.71 0.12
CA SER A 120 28.78 5.42 1.53
C SER A 120 28.35 4.00 1.92
N THR A 121 28.67 3.02 1.08
CA THR A 121 28.30 1.61 1.25
C THR A 121 28.83 1.07 2.59
N PRO A 122 28.06 0.24 3.33
CA PRO A 122 28.55 -0.38 4.55
C PRO A 122 29.83 -1.21 4.29
N LYS A 123 30.86 -1.04 5.13
CA LYS A 123 32.14 -1.77 4.99
C LYS A 123 32.02 -3.27 5.28
N SER A 124 31.06 -3.65 6.12
CA SER A 124 30.78 -5.06 6.43
C SER A 124 29.29 -5.27 6.72
N THR A 125 28.81 -6.47 6.44
CA THR A 125 27.45 -6.93 6.76
C THR A 125 27.54 -8.02 7.83
N ARG A 126 26.96 -7.79 9.02
CA ARG A 126 26.94 -8.80 10.09
C ARG A 126 25.84 -9.82 9.80
N VAL A 127 26.21 -10.92 9.15
CA VAL A 127 25.29 -12.02 8.84
C VAL A 127 25.34 -13.07 9.94
N LYS A 128 24.18 -13.36 10.54
CA LYS A 128 23.98 -14.44 11.53
C LYS A 128 23.59 -15.73 10.79
N LYS A 129 24.23 -16.84 11.11
CA LYS A 129 23.82 -18.16 10.62
C LYS A 129 22.48 -18.53 11.27
N LEU A 130 21.50 -18.87 10.44
CA LEU A 130 20.16 -19.25 10.89
C LEU A 130 19.68 -20.42 10.02
N PRO A 131 19.92 -21.69 10.41
CA PRO A 131 19.67 -22.83 9.54
C PRO A 131 18.23 -22.87 8.94
N PRO A 132 18.07 -23.31 7.68
CA PRO A 132 19.10 -23.72 6.70
C PRO A 132 19.76 -22.55 5.93
N GLY A 133 19.68 -21.32 6.45
CA GLY A 133 20.10 -20.12 5.73
C GLY A 133 20.85 -19.12 6.61
N ASP A 134 20.67 -17.85 6.26
CA ASP A 134 21.38 -16.71 6.82
C ASP A 134 20.41 -15.58 7.14
N TYR A 135 20.70 -14.81 8.18
CA TYR A 135 19.90 -13.67 8.63
C TYR A 135 20.74 -12.41 8.74
N VAL A 136 20.14 -11.27 8.39
CA VAL A 136 20.71 -9.94 8.62
C VAL A 136 19.68 -9.05 9.28
N GLY A 137 20.08 -8.35 10.34
CA GLY A 137 19.26 -7.34 11.02
C GLY A 137 19.56 -5.93 10.52
N PHE A 138 18.60 -5.03 10.67
CA PHE A 138 18.73 -3.59 10.39
C PHE A 138 18.59 -2.81 11.70
N ASP A 139 19.20 -1.62 11.75
CA ASP A 139 18.99 -0.68 12.86
C ASP A 139 17.65 0.07 12.68
N TRP A 140 16.57 -0.70 12.79
CA TRP A 140 15.23 -0.22 12.51
C TRP A 140 14.75 0.84 13.50
N VAL A 141 15.37 0.95 14.68
CA VAL A 141 15.07 2.00 15.66
C VAL A 141 15.53 3.35 15.13
N SER A 142 16.75 3.42 14.57
CA SER A 142 17.25 4.61 13.90
C SER A 142 16.40 4.96 12.67
N THR A 143 16.05 3.97 11.84
CA THR A 143 15.16 4.16 10.68
C THR A 143 13.78 4.69 11.11
N LEU A 144 13.20 4.14 12.19
CA LEU A 144 11.93 4.61 12.76
C LEU A 144 12.03 6.07 13.21
N LYS A 145 13.12 6.46 13.88
CA LYS A 145 13.33 7.86 14.29
C LYS A 145 13.36 8.80 13.10
N GLN A 146 14.10 8.45 12.04
CA GLN A 146 14.18 9.23 10.82
C GLN A 146 12.81 9.38 10.14
N ILE A 147 12.03 8.30 10.07
CA ILE A 147 10.67 8.32 9.50
C ILE A 147 9.77 9.28 10.29
N LEU A 148 9.81 9.24 11.63
CA LEU A 148 8.98 10.11 12.46
C LEU A 148 9.41 11.57 12.39
N GLN A 149 10.72 11.86 12.37
CA GLN A 149 11.26 13.21 12.19
C GLN A 149 10.83 13.81 10.84
N LYS A 150 11.00 13.05 9.76
CA LYS A 150 10.61 13.46 8.39
C LYS A 150 9.10 13.68 8.25
N ALA A 151 8.30 12.94 9.02
CA ALA A 151 6.86 13.11 9.06
C ALA A 151 6.42 14.25 9.99
N SER A 152 7.34 14.95 10.66
CA SER A 152 7.06 15.93 11.72
C SER A 152 6.06 15.37 12.74
N TYR A 153 6.31 14.13 13.17
CA TYR A 153 5.37 13.38 13.99
C TYR A 153 5.20 14.02 15.37
N ASP A 154 3.98 14.41 15.70
CA ASP A 154 3.63 15.13 16.92
C ASP A 154 2.95 14.25 17.98
N GLY A 155 2.68 12.98 17.69
CA GLY A 155 1.98 12.08 18.61
C GLY A 155 2.84 11.59 19.78
N ASP A 156 2.19 11.29 20.91
CA ASP A 156 2.87 10.69 22.09
C ASP A 156 3.10 9.17 21.94
N CYS A 157 2.47 8.55 20.94
CA CYS A 157 2.45 7.11 20.77
C CYS A 157 2.40 6.70 19.30
N CYS A 158 3.50 6.14 18.82
CA CYS A 158 3.61 5.54 17.49
C CYS A 158 3.15 4.07 17.53
N LYS A 159 2.28 3.70 16.59
CA LYS A 159 1.78 2.33 16.41
C LYS A 159 2.43 1.68 15.19
N LEU A 160 2.87 0.44 15.31
CA LEU A 160 3.53 -0.34 14.27
C LEU A 160 2.63 -1.46 13.76
N HIS A 161 2.54 -1.59 12.43
CA HIS A 161 2.13 -2.82 11.77
C HIS A 161 3.38 -3.61 11.40
N ILE A 162 3.44 -4.87 11.83
CA ILE A 162 4.51 -5.81 11.52
C ILE A 162 4.03 -6.75 10.43
N ASN A 163 4.85 -7.03 9.43
CA ASN A 163 4.54 -8.02 8.40
C ASN A 163 5.68 -9.04 8.31
N ILE A 164 5.30 -10.30 8.17
CA ILE A 164 6.21 -11.41 7.95
C ILE A 164 5.63 -12.21 6.79
N ASP A 165 6.38 -12.33 5.71
CA ASP A 165 5.96 -13.05 4.52
C ASP A 165 7.17 -13.57 3.74
N GLY A 166 6.95 -14.56 2.88
CA GLY A 166 7.99 -15.18 2.06
C GLY A 166 7.94 -14.70 0.61
N ILE A 167 9.10 -14.40 0.01
CA ILE A 167 9.19 -14.10 -1.42
C ILE A 167 10.32 -14.90 -2.10
N PRO A 168 10.02 -15.65 -3.18
CA PRO A 168 11.06 -16.31 -3.99
C PRO A 168 11.99 -15.30 -4.64
N ILE A 169 13.30 -15.48 -4.47
CA ILE A 169 14.31 -14.59 -5.06
C ILE A 169 14.39 -14.85 -6.57
N TYR A 170 14.45 -16.11 -6.97
CA TYR A 170 14.54 -16.54 -8.36
C TYR A 170 13.40 -17.50 -8.69
N HIS A 171 12.99 -17.56 -9.96
CA HIS A 171 12.02 -18.57 -10.41
C HIS A 171 12.63 -19.97 -10.55
N SER A 172 13.94 -20.05 -10.73
CA SER A 172 14.70 -21.30 -10.95
C SER A 172 15.35 -21.88 -9.69
N SER A 173 15.17 -21.25 -8.53
CA SER A 173 15.78 -21.67 -7.26
C SER A 173 14.74 -21.70 -6.15
N GLN A 174 14.94 -22.60 -5.19
CA GLN A 174 14.13 -22.63 -3.95
C GLN A 174 14.51 -21.54 -2.95
N LYS A 175 15.50 -20.69 -3.29
CA LYS A 175 15.94 -19.61 -2.40
C LYS A 175 14.87 -18.53 -2.26
N GLN A 176 14.52 -18.25 -1.02
CA GLN A 176 13.49 -17.29 -0.63
C GLN A 176 14.06 -16.26 0.33
N PHE A 177 13.44 -15.08 0.37
CA PHE A 177 13.56 -14.15 1.48
C PHE A 177 12.36 -14.28 2.40
N TRP A 178 12.61 -14.19 3.70
CA TRP A 178 11.60 -13.98 4.73
C TRP A 178 11.96 -12.72 5.54
N PRO A 179 11.53 -11.54 5.09
CA PRO A 179 11.71 -10.33 5.85
C PRO A 179 10.72 -10.20 7.01
N VAL A 180 11.19 -9.57 8.09
CA VAL A 180 10.35 -8.92 9.09
C VAL A 180 10.29 -7.44 8.69
N LEU A 181 9.12 -6.98 8.28
CA LEU A 181 8.87 -5.61 7.84
C LEU A 181 8.02 -4.87 8.86
N ALA A 182 8.15 -3.55 8.89
CA ALA A 182 7.31 -2.69 9.71
C ALA A 182 6.85 -1.44 8.96
N ASN A 183 5.73 -0.90 9.41
CA ASN A 183 5.19 0.38 8.97
C ASN A 183 4.54 1.08 10.16
N VAL A 184 4.72 2.40 10.24
CA VAL A 184 4.01 3.23 11.21
C VAL A 184 2.59 3.46 10.72
N VAL A 185 1.60 3.17 11.57
CA VAL A 185 0.18 3.38 11.26
C VAL A 185 -0.07 4.85 10.92
N GLY A 186 -0.74 5.10 9.79
CA GLY A 186 -1.00 6.45 9.28
C GLY A 186 0.11 7.01 8.38
N LEU A 187 1.30 6.40 8.37
CA LEU A 187 2.40 6.77 7.47
C LEU A 187 2.55 5.77 6.33
N LYS A 188 3.10 6.23 5.20
CA LYS A 188 3.33 5.40 4.00
C LYS A 188 4.58 4.49 4.04
N PRO A 189 5.73 4.91 4.61
CA PRO A 189 6.97 4.14 4.50
C PRO A 189 6.89 2.76 5.16
N VAL A 190 7.35 1.75 4.43
CA VAL A 190 7.62 0.39 4.96
C VAL A 190 9.13 0.25 5.06
N PHE A 191 9.62 -0.29 6.17
CA PHE A 191 11.04 -0.49 6.44
C PHE A 191 11.32 -1.93 6.92
N ALA A 192 12.55 -2.39 6.71
CA ALA A 192 12.97 -3.72 7.13
C ALA A 192 13.52 -3.69 8.56
N ILE A 193 13.09 -4.66 9.37
CA ILE A 193 13.67 -4.96 10.69
C ILE A 193 14.79 -5.98 10.55
N GLY A 194 14.55 -7.00 9.74
CA GLY A 194 15.51 -8.06 9.46
C GLY A 194 15.08 -8.87 8.26
N ILE A 195 16.04 -9.52 7.61
CA ILE A 195 15.78 -10.36 6.43
C ILE A 195 16.49 -11.69 6.63
N TYR A 196 15.73 -12.78 6.53
CA TYR A 196 16.26 -14.12 6.38
C TYR A 196 16.36 -14.50 4.90
N SER A 197 17.38 -15.27 4.53
CA SER A 197 17.52 -15.90 3.22
C SER A 197 17.94 -17.36 3.34
N GLY A 198 17.17 -18.27 2.73
CA GLY A 198 17.49 -19.70 2.71
C GLY A 198 16.67 -20.46 1.66
N GLU A 199 16.91 -21.75 1.54
CA GLU A 199 16.18 -22.67 0.65
C GLU A 199 14.84 -23.11 1.25
N GLY A 200 14.08 -22.13 1.77
CA GLY A 200 12.82 -22.36 2.46
C GLY A 200 12.57 -21.32 3.55
N LYS A 201 11.70 -21.67 4.49
CA LYS A 201 11.46 -20.90 5.72
C LYS A 201 12.55 -21.19 6.77
N PRO A 202 12.77 -20.30 7.75
CA PRO A 202 13.65 -20.60 8.89
C PRO A 202 13.26 -21.91 9.57
N ALA A 203 14.25 -22.72 9.97
CA ALA A 203 13.98 -23.97 10.70
C ALA A 203 13.39 -23.71 12.09
N ASN A 204 13.90 -22.66 12.76
CA ASN A 204 13.41 -22.20 14.05
C ASN A 204 12.88 -20.75 13.89
N VAL A 205 11.58 -20.59 14.11
CA VAL A 205 10.90 -19.28 14.02
C VAL A 205 11.25 -18.38 15.19
N ASP A 206 11.54 -18.94 16.36
CA ASP A 206 11.90 -18.15 17.54
C ASP A 206 13.29 -17.54 17.36
N ASP A 207 14.28 -18.30 16.88
CA ASP A 207 15.62 -17.78 16.57
C ASP A 207 15.59 -16.70 15.46
N PHE A 208 14.61 -16.80 14.55
CA PHE A 208 14.35 -15.83 13.50
C PHE A 208 13.78 -14.51 14.04
N LEU A 209 12.83 -14.60 14.98
CA LEU A 209 12.11 -13.44 15.53
C LEU A 209 12.77 -12.84 16.76
N GLU A 210 13.68 -13.56 17.42
CA GLU A 210 14.39 -13.11 18.62
C GLU A 210 15.05 -11.74 18.46
N PRO A 211 15.83 -11.44 17.40
CA PRO A 211 16.46 -10.12 17.27
C PRO A 211 15.43 -8.97 17.27
N PHE A 212 14.27 -9.20 16.64
CA PHE A 212 13.16 -8.25 16.63
C PHE A 212 12.54 -8.12 18.03
N VAL A 213 12.14 -9.23 18.65
CA VAL A 213 11.43 -9.23 19.94
C VAL A 213 12.29 -8.58 21.02
N ARG A 214 13.57 -8.92 21.11
CA ARG A 214 14.49 -8.35 22.12
C ARG A 214 14.63 -6.83 21.96
N THR A 215 14.82 -6.36 20.74
CA THR A 215 14.92 -4.91 20.46
C THR A 215 13.60 -4.20 20.73
N TYR A 216 12.48 -4.81 20.34
CA TYR A 216 11.16 -4.21 20.56
C TYR A 216 10.84 -4.08 22.06
N LEU A 217 11.12 -5.08 22.89
CA LEU A 217 10.85 -5.00 24.33
C LEU A 217 11.58 -3.82 24.99
N GLN A 218 12.84 -3.59 24.61
CA GLN A 218 13.61 -2.42 25.07
C GLN A 218 12.97 -1.09 24.62
N VAL A 219 12.56 -1.02 23.36
CA VAL A 219 11.94 0.19 22.78
C VAL A 219 10.52 0.42 23.33
N HIS A 220 9.79 -0.64 23.65
CA HIS A 220 8.47 -0.56 24.25
C HIS A 220 8.53 -0.01 25.68
N GLU A 221 9.50 -0.47 26.48
CA GLU A 221 9.71 -0.02 27.85
C GLU A 221 10.24 1.41 27.92
N ASN A 222 11.25 1.74 27.11
CA ASN A 222 11.95 3.01 27.21
C ASN A 222 11.38 4.11 26.30
N GLY A 223 10.60 3.75 25.28
CA GLY A 223 10.21 4.66 24.19
C GLY A 223 11.38 5.07 23.29
N ILE A 224 11.13 6.02 22.40
CA ILE A 224 12.15 6.66 21.56
C ILE A 224 12.05 8.18 21.67
N THR A 225 13.19 8.86 21.71
CA THR A 225 13.22 10.33 21.69
C THR A 225 13.29 10.84 20.25
N ILE A 226 12.34 11.72 19.90
CA ILE A 226 12.25 12.46 18.63
C ILE A 226 12.16 13.94 18.97
N ASP A 227 13.11 14.76 18.51
CA ASP A 227 13.11 16.22 18.71
C ASP A 227 12.82 16.63 20.17
N ASN A 228 13.53 15.99 21.12
CA ASN A 228 13.38 16.12 22.57
C ASN A 228 12.04 15.67 23.17
N LYS A 229 11.15 15.07 22.37
CA LYS A 229 9.90 14.46 22.82
C LYS A 229 10.03 12.94 22.95
N LEU A 230 9.56 12.39 24.06
CA LEU A 230 9.48 10.94 24.24
C LEU A 230 8.23 10.40 23.55
N VAL A 231 8.42 9.47 22.62
CA VAL A 231 7.35 8.79 21.88
C VAL A 231 7.31 7.32 22.28
N ARG A 232 6.15 6.85 22.76
CA ARG A 232 5.92 5.43 23.05
C ARG A 232 5.76 4.64 21.75
N VAL A 233 6.25 3.41 21.73
CA VAL A 233 6.15 2.52 20.56
C VAL A 233 5.32 1.29 20.91
N LEU A 234 4.24 1.07 20.16
CA LEU A 234 3.32 -0.05 20.33
C LEU A 234 3.19 -0.85 19.04
N ILE A 235 3.09 -2.16 19.13
CA ILE A 235 2.60 -3.00 18.02
C ILE A 235 1.07 -2.93 18.01
N SER A 236 0.51 -2.57 16.86
CA SER A 236 -0.93 -2.57 16.64
C SER A 236 -1.40 -3.87 16.00
N ALA A 237 -0.66 -4.40 15.03
CA ALA A 237 -1.05 -5.63 14.33
C ALA A 237 0.12 -6.35 13.66
N PHE A 238 0.00 -7.66 13.50
CA PHE A 238 0.77 -8.50 12.59
C PHE A 238 -0.05 -8.80 11.34
N ILE A 239 0.36 -8.21 10.22
CA ILE A 239 -0.30 -8.31 8.92
C ILE A 239 0.36 -9.45 8.15
N CYS A 240 -0.27 -10.63 8.15
CA CYS A 240 0.28 -11.83 7.52
C CYS A 240 -0.80 -12.57 6.73
N ASP A 241 -0.38 -13.30 5.69
CA ASP A 241 -1.25 -14.27 5.03
C ASP A 241 -1.48 -15.51 5.91
N ALA A 242 -2.30 -16.46 5.47
CA ALA A 242 -2.62 -17.63 6.29
C ALA A 242 -1.42 -18.56 6.57
N PRO A 243 -0.57 -18.91 5.57
CA PRO A 243 0.71 -19.61 5.80
C PRO A 243 1.64 -18.92 6.79
N ALA A 244 1.90 -17.62 6.64
CA ALA A 244 2.79 -16.88 7.53
C ALA A 244 2.19 -16.72 8.93
N ARG A 245 0.87 -16.51 9.04
CA ARG A 245 0.16 -16.54 10.32
C ARG A 245 0.36 -17.88 11.04
N ALA A 246 0.20 -18.99 10.34
CA ALA A 246 0.41 -20.31 10.93
C ALA A 246 1.87 -20.49 11.42
N LEU A 247 2.84 -20.00 10.64
CA LEU A 247 4.26 -20.02 11.00
C LEU A 247 4.55 -19.28 12.32
N ILE A 248 4.11 -18.03 12.45
CA ILE A 248 4.46 -17.19 13.60
C ILE A 248 3.64 -17.51 14.85
N SER A 249 2.47 -18.13 14.67
CA SER A 249 1.58 -18.49 15.79
C SER A 249 1.89 -19.86 16.42
N GLY A 250 2.76 -20.67 15.81
CA GLY A 250 3.04 -22.04 16.27
C GLY A 250 1.84 -22.99 16.12
N VAL A 251 0.92 -22.69 15.18
CA VAL A 251 -0.28 -23.49 14.90
C VAL A 251 -0.05 -24.33 13.64
N LYS A 252 -0.38 -25.63 13.68
CA LYS A 252 -0.29 -26.49 12.49
C LYS A 252 -1.16 -25.94 11.35
N SER A 253 -0.55 -25.74 10.19
CA SER A 253 -1.23 -25.50 8.91
C SER A 253 -2.05 -26.75 8.54
N HIS A 254 -3.31 -26.81 8.97
CA HIS A 254 -4.26 -27.76 8.41
C HIS A 254 -5.42 -27.03 7.75
N THR A 255 -5.67 -27.45 6.50
CA THR A 255 -6.76 -27.10 5.57
C THR A 255 -8.15 -27.54 6.07
N GLY A 256 -8.35 -27.68 7.38
CA GLY A 256 -9.53 -28.23 8.00
C GLY A 256 -10.33 -27.20 8.81
N TYR A 257 -11.65 -27.35 8.77
CA TYR A 257 -12.71 -26.54 9.37
C TYR A 257 -12.60 -26.26 10.89
N TYR A 258 -11.57 -26.72 11.60
CA TYR A 258 -11.53 -26.78 13.07
C TYR A 258 -10.42 -25.97 13.75
N SER A 259 -9.64 -25.16 13.02
CA SER A 259 -8.57 -24.35 13.60
C SER A 259 -8.98 -22.88 13.72
N TRP A 260 -9.90 -22.53 14.62
CA TRP A 260 -10.28 -21.11 14.81
C TRP A 260 -10.53 -20.72 16.27
N LYS A 261 -9.87 -19.61 16.65
CA LYS A 261 -10.00 -18.79 17.88
C LYS A 261 -10.08 -19.52 19.23
N VAL A 262 -9.74 -20.80 19.31
CA VAL A 262 -9.39 -21.48 20.56
C VAL A 262 -7.87 -21.62 20.60
N LEU A 263 -7.19 -20.52 20.91
CA LEU A 263 -5.77 -20.51 21.24
C LEU A 263 -5.44 -21.39 22.46
N SER A 264 -6.43 -21.95 23.17
CA SER A 264 -6.18 -22.79 24.35
C SER A 264 -5.97 -24.28 24.05
N LYS A 265 -6.30 -24.80 22.86
CA LYS A 265 -6.28 -26.27 22.61
C LYS A 265 -5.41 -26.75 21.44
N HIS A 266 -4.79 -25.85 20.67
CA HIS A 266 -4.02 -26.22 19.47
C HIS A 266 -2.61 -25.61 19.39
N HIS A 267 -2.09 -25.05 20.48
CA HIS A 267 -0.67 -24.72 20.56
C HIS A 267 0.14 -26.01 20.60
N VAL A 268 0.95 -26.23 19.57
CA VAL A 268 1.90 -27.35 19.56
C VAL A 268 3.27 -26.87 20.04
N GLU A 269 3.59 -25.57 19.96
CA GLU A 269 4.88 -24.98 20.37
C GLU A 269 4.69 -23.61 21.06
N ASN A 270 5.53 -23.29 22.05
CA ASN A 270 5.67 -21.93 22.58
C ASN A 270 6.30 -21.06 21.49
N THR A 271 5.75 -19.87 21.22
CA THR A 271 6.38 -18.89 20.32
C THR A 271 6.93 -17.72 21.12
N ILE A 272 8.09 -17.21 20.73
CA ILE A 272 8.73 -16.03 21.31
C ILE A 272 7.85 -14.78 21.24
N LEU A 273 6.87 -14.72 20.32
CA LEU A 273 5.92 -13.63 20.25
C LEU A 273 5.04 -13.50 21.50
N ARG A 274 4.95 -14.54 22.34
CA ARG A 274 4.25 -14.49 23.65
C ARG A 274 4.93 -13.58 24.67
N GLU A 275 6.21 -13.27 24.48
CA GLU A 275 6.92 -12.31 25.33
C GLU A 275 6.46 -10.86 25.07
N LEU A 276 5.83 -10.60 23.92
CA LEU A 276 5.38 -9.26 23.56
C LEU A 276 4.15 -8.86 24.40
N PRO A 277 4.05 -7.57 24.79
CA PRO A 277 2.90 -7.00 25.52
C PRO A 277 1.71 -6.75 24.58
N VAL A 278 1.27 -7.78 23.86
CA VAL A 278 0.13 -7.75 22.94
C VAL A 278 -0.67 -9.05 23.04
N ASP A 279 -1.98 -8.96 22.85
CA ASP A 279 -2.80 -10.16 22.69
C ASP A 279 -2.65 -10.70 21.27
N LEU A 280 -1.94 -11.82 21.12
CA LEU A 280 -1.68 -12.45 19.81
C LEU A 280 -2.96 -12.88 19.08
N VAL A 281 -4.11 -13.05 19.76
CA VAL A 281 -5.36 -13.43 19.09
C VAL A 281 -5.96 -12.24 18.33
N SER A 282 -6.09 -11.11 19.02
CA SER A 282 -6.62 -9.86 18.46
C SER A 282 -5.61 -9.17 17.55
N SER A 283 -4.31 -9.30 17.83
CA SER A 283 -3.25 -8.59 17.10
C SER A 283 -2.90 -9.21 15.74
N ILE A 284 -3.49 -10.34 15.36
CA ILE A 284 -3.26 -10.98 14.04
C ILE A 284 -4.58 -11.03 13.25
N PRO A 285 -4.99 -9.91 12.62
CA PRO A 285 -6.25 -9.84 11.87
C PRO A 285 -6.24 -10.75 10.64
N LEU A 286 -7.44 -11.05 10.12
CA LEU A 286 -7.56 -11.72 8.82
C LEU A 286 -7.37 -10.70 7.69
N GLU A 287 -6.19 -10.74 7.07
CA GLU A 287 -5.76 -9.74 6.10
C GLU A 287 -6.65 -9.71 4.84
N TYR A 288 -7.15 -8.51 4.52
CA TYR A 288 -8.14 -8.23 3.48
C TYR A 288 -7.75 -8.69 2.06
N MET A 289 -6.53 -8.39 1.62
CA MET A 289 -6.03 -8.70 0.27
C MET A 289 -6.02 -10.21 0.02
N HIS A 290 -5.50 -11.00 0.95
CA HIS A 290 -5.44 -12.46 0.83
C HIS A 290 -6.78 -13.13 1.12
N LEU A 291 -7.51 -12.70 2.16
CA LEU A 291 -8.77 -13.30 2.57
C LEU A 291 -9.88 -13.02 1.55
N ILE A 292 -10.15 -11.74 1.26
CA ILE A 292 -11.31 -11.33 0.48
C ILE A 292 -10.98 -11.34 -1.00
N CYS A 293 -9.96 -10.59 -1.43
CA CYS A 293 -9.68 -10.41 -2.86
C CYS A 293 -9.19 -11.72 -3.50
N LEU A 294 -8.01 -12.19 -3.08
CA LEU A 294 -7.40 -13.41 -3.63
C LEU A 294 -8.14 -14.68 -3.19
N GLY A 295 -8.77 -14.67 -2.01
CA GLY A 295 -9.43 -15.81 -1.43
C GLY A 295 -10.88 -16.00 -1.87
N VAL A 296 -11.77 -15.05 -1.56
CA VAL A 296 -13.22 -15.19 -1.78
C VAL A 296 -13.63 -14.72 -3.18
N VAL A 297 -13.24 -13.52 -3.59
CA VAL A 297 -13.67 -12.92 -4.88
C VAL A 297 -13.17 -13.75 -6.05
N ARG A 298 -11.89 -14.13 -6.06
CA ARG A 298 -11.34 -15.04 -7.07
C ARG A 298 -12.09 -16.38 -7.11
N LYS A 299 -12.40 -16.95 -5.93
CA LYS A 299 -13.16 -18.20 -5.83
C LYS A 299 -14.55 -18.09 -6.45
N LEU A 300 -15.28 -17.02 -6.17
CA LEU A 300 -16.61 -16.80 -6.76
C LEU A 300 -16.51 -16.78 -8.30
N ILE A 301 -15.57 -16.01 -8.84
CA ILE A 301 -15.34 -15.93 -10.29
C ILE A 301 -15.00 -17.31 -10.86
N TYR A 302 -14.16 -18.10 -10.19
CA TYR A 302 -13.86 -19.47 -10.62
C TYR A 302 -15.07 -20.38 -10.59
N LEU A 303 -15.91 -20.35 -9.54
CA LEU A 303 -17.13 -21.16 -9.48
C LEU A 303 -18.06 -20.83 -10.67
N TRP A 304 -18.21 -19.56 -10.98
CA TRP A 304 -19.04 -19.11 -12.10
C TRP A 304 -18.45 -19.46 -13.47
N THR A 305 -17.12 -19.52 -13.63
CA THR A 305 -16.50 -19.55 -14.97
C THR A 305 -15.60 -20.75 -15.28
N LYS A 306 -15.00 -21.42 -14.28
CA LYS A 306 -13.92 -22.42 -14.45
C LYS A 306 -14.06 -23.68 -13.60
N GLY A 307 -13.47 -24.79 -14.05
CA GLY A 307 -13.45 -26.06 -13.30
C GLY A 307 -14.75 -26.85 -13.37
N LYS A 308 -14.91 -27.83 -12.46
CA LYS A 308 -16.10 -28.71 -12.39
C LYS A 308 -17.39 -27.89 -12.27
N LYS A 309 -18.47 -28.32 -12.92
CA LYS A 309 -19.78 -27.66 -12.86
C LYS A 309 -20.21 -27.52 -11.39
N SER A 310 -20.17 -26.29 -10.88
CA SER A 310 -20.77 -25.92 -9.60
C SER A 310 -22.19 -25.40 -9.83
N PRO A 311 -23.09 -25.50 -8.84
CA PRO A 311 -24.31 -24.70 -8.89
C PRO A 311 -23.90 -23.20 -8.91
N GLY A 312 -24.51 -22.45 -9.83
CA GLY A 312 -24.10 -21.09 -10.21
C GLY A 312 -23.12 -20.97 -11.39
N ARG A 313 -22.74 -22.08 -12.05
CA ARG A 313 -21.93 -22.04 -13.28
C ARG A 313 -22.71 -21.34 -14.41
N ILE A 314 -22.15 -20.26 -14.95
CA ILE A 314 -22.74 -19.57 -16.10
C ILE A 314 -22.28 -20.20 -17.42
N CYS A 315 -23.12 -20.04 -18.45
CA CYS A 315 -22.84 -20.57 -19.78
C CYS A 315 -21.81 -19.72 -20.54
N ARG A 316 -21.27 -20.28 -21.63
CA ARG A 316 -20.23 -19.63 -22.44
C ARG A 316 -20.69 -18.29 -23.03
N SER A 317 -21.94 -18.17 -23.46
CA SER A 317 -22.49 -16.91 -23.99
C SER A 317 -22.58 -15.83 -22.92
N SER A 318 -22.93 -16.19 -21.68
CA SER A 318 -22.90 -15.28 -20.53
C SER A 318 -21.48 -14.81 -20.19
N ILE A 319 -20.48 -15.70 -20.29
CA ILE A 319 -19.07 -15.34 -20.12
C ILE A 319 -18.62 -14.35 -21.20
N GLU A 320 -19.05 -14.55 -22.46
CA GLU A 320 -18.73 -13.62 -23.54
C GLU A 320 -19.38 -12.24 -23.33
N LYS A 321 -20.63 -12.22 -22.87
CA LYS A 321 -21.31 -10.97 -22.45
C LYS A 321 -20.55 -10.26 -21.33
N LEU A 322 -20.05 -10.97 -20.32
CA LEU A 322 -19.21 -10.38 -19.26
C LEU A 322 -17.93 -9.76 -19.82
N ASN A 323 -17.23 -10.48 -20.71
CA ASN A 323 -16.01 -9.97 -21.34
C ASN A 323 -16.26 -8.70 -22.16
N ASN A 324 -17.37 -8.64 -22.91
CA ASN A 324 -17.76 -7.44 -23.64
C ASN A 324 -18.04 -6.26 -22.70
N ARG A 325 -18.75 -6.50 -21.58
CA ARG A 325 -19.00 -5.47 -20.55
C ARG A 325 -17.70 -4.97 -19.92
N LEU A 326 -16.77 -5.88 -19.59
CA LEU A 326 -15.44 -5.52 -19.07
C LEU A 326 -14.64 -4.69 -20.09
N GLY A 327 -14.69 -5.06 -21.37
CA GLY A 327 -14.05 -4.31 -22.46
C GLY A 327 -14.60 -2.89 -22.61
N ASN A 328 -15.91 -2.70 -22.42
CA ASN A 328 -16.53 -1.38 -22.45
C ASN A 328 -16.11 -0.53 -21.23
N ILE A 329 -16.13 -1.08 -20.03
CA ILE A 329 -15.70 -0.36 -18.81
C ILE A 329 -14.20 -0.01 -18.89
N ARG A 330 -13.37 -0.89 -19.45
CA ARG A 330 -11.93 -0.67 -19.62
C ARG A 330 -11.61 0.66 -20.32
N ARG A 331 -12.41 1.05 -21.32
CA ARG A 331 -12.22 2.29 -22.08
C ARG A 331 -12.49 3.55 -21.25
N HIS A 332 -13.33 3.43 -20.22
CA HIS A 332 -13.76 4.52 -19.35
C HIS A 332 -13.15 4.42 -17.95
N THR A 333 -12.15 3.56 -17.75
CA THR A 333 -11.50 3.41 -16.44
C THR A 333 -10.50 4.55 -16.24
N PRO A 334 -10.65 5.36 -15.17
CA PRO A 334 -9.73 6.46 -14.84
C PRO A 334 -8.29 5.99 -14.57
N ALA A 335 -7.34 6.93 -14.64
CA ALA A 335 -5.90 6.65 -14.48
C ALA A 335 -5.52 6.32 -13.02
N GLU A 336 -6.34 6.73 -12.06
CA GLU A 336 -6.21 6.50 -10.62
C GLU A 336 -6.31 5.00 -10.28
N PHE A 337 -7.01 4.22 -11.12
CA PHE A 337 -6.98 2.78 -11.00
C PHE A 337 -5.65 2.25 -11.52
N SER A 338 -4.84 1.70 -10.61
CA SER A 338 -3.55 1.04 -10.90
C SER A 338 -3.60 0.03 -12.06
N ARG A 339 -4.78 -0.54 -12.36
CA ARG A 339 -5.02 -1.47 -13.46
C ARG A 339 -6.39 -1.22 -14.07
N LYS A 340 -6.45 -1.28 -15.40
CA LYS A 340 -7.72 -1.31 -16.14
C LYS A 340 -8.29 -2.73 -16.16
N PRO A 341 -9.63 -2.92 -16.11
CA PRO A 341 -10.26 -4.22 -16.20
C PRO A 341 -9.75 -5.04 -17.40
N ARG A 342 -9.47 -6.31 -17.15
CA ARG A 342 -9.04 -7.29 -18.15
C ARG A 342 -10.12 -8.31 -18.42
N SER A 343 -9.93 -9.13 -19.45
CA SER A 343 -10.87 -10.22 -19.74
C SER A 343 -10.79 -11.30 -18.66
N LEU A 344 -11.91 -11.97 -18.42
CA LEU A 344 -11.97 -13.18 -17.59
C LEU A 344 -11.15 -14.34 -18.17
N LYS A 345 -10.74 -14.28 -19.44
CA LYS A 345 -9.77 -15.22 -20.03
C LYS A 345 -8.44 -15.20 -19.27
N GLU A 346 -8.05 -14.06 -18.73
CA GLU A 346 -6.80 -13.86 -18.00
C GLU A 346 -6.95 -13.99 -16.47
N ILE A 347 -8.09 -14.48 -15.97
CA ILE A 347 -8.41 -14.49 -14.52
C ILE A 347 -7.32 -15.14 -13.65
N ASP A 348 -6.60 -16.13 -14.17
CA ASP A 348 -5.51 -16.81 -13.45
C ASP A 348 -4.33 -15.87 -13.15
N HIS A 349 -4.19 -14.81 -13.95
CA HIS A 349 -3.15 -13.79 -13.86
C HIS A 349 -3.67 -12.47 -13.27
N TRP A 350 -4.93 -12.40 -12.83
CA TRP A 350 -5.46 -11.20 -12.19
C TRP A 350 -4.80 -10.99 -10.83
N LYS A 351 -4.28 -9.78 -10.61
CA LYS A 351 -3.72 -9.36 -9.33
C LYS A 351 -4.82 -9.04 -8.33
N ALA A 352 -4.46 -8.99 -7.05
CA ALA A 352 -5.38 -8.62 -5.98
C ALA A 352 -6.05 -7.25 -6.21
N THR A 353 -5.34 -6.27 -6.82
CA THR A 353 -5.90 -4.95 -7.15
C THR A 353 -7.04 -5.02 -8.18
N GLU A 354 -6.98 -5.97 -9.12
CA GLU A 354 -8.05 -6.18 -10.12
C GLU A 354 -9.26 -6.85 -9.48
N LEU A 355 -9.03 -7.77 -8.53
CA LEU A 355 -10.10 -8.41 -7.75
C LEU A 355 -10.77 -7.42 -6.78
N ARG A 356 -9.99 -6.50 -6.21
CA ARG A 356 -10.49 -5.36 -5.42
C ARG A 356 -11.38 -4.46 -6.27
N GLN A 357 -10.91 -4.09 -7.47
CA GLN A 357 -11.71 -3.30 -8.41
C GLN A 357 -13.00 -4.03 -8.81
N PHE A 358 -12.93 -5.35 -9.02
CA PHE A 358 -14.11 -6.17 -9.29
C PHE A 358 -15.10 -6.18 -8.13
N LEU A 359 -14.63 -6.32 -6.89
CA LEU A 359 -15.48 -6.37 -5.71
C LEU A 359 -16.28 -5.07 -5.52
N PHE A 360 -15.62 -3.93 -5.65
CA PHE A 360 -16.22 -2.64 -5.31
C PHE A 360 -16.93 -1.96 -6.48
N TYR A 361 -16.40 -2.11 -7.71
CA TYR A 361 -16.81 -1.26 -8.82
C TYR A 361 -17.40 -2.05 -9.97
N THR A 362 -16.62 -2.92 -10.60
CA THR A 362 -17.05 -3.50 -11.89
C THR A 362 -18.00 -4.66 -11.70
N GLY A 363 -17.79 -5.52 -10.71
CA GLY A 363 -18.62 -6.68 -10.41
C GLY A 363 -20.10 -6.36 -10.21
N PRO A 364 -20.47 -5.39 -9.34
CA PRO A 364 -21.88 -5.03 -9.11
C PRO A 364 -22.63 -4.68 -10.39
N VAL A 365 -21.95 -4.01 -11.33
CA VAL A 365 -22.54 -3.58 -12.61
C VAL A 365 -22.59 -4.72 -13.62
N ILE A 366 -21.46 -5.40 -13.85
CA ILE A 366 -21.37 -6.35 -14.97
C ILE A 366 -22.09 -7.67 -14.71
N LEU A 367 -22.26 -8.08 -13.45
CA LEU A 367 -22.91 -9.35 -13.09
C LEU A 367 -24.45 -9.29 -13.17
N ARG A 368 -25.03 -8.09 -13.17
CA ARG A 368 -26.49 -7.90 -13.18
C ARG A 368 -27.12 -8.47 -14.45
N GLY A 369 -28.12 -9.33 -14.27
CA GLY A 369 -28.80 -10.04 -15.38
C GLY A 369 -27.92 -11.07 -16.10
N ILE A 370 -26.76 -11.42 -15.52
CA ILE A 370 -25.91 -12.53 -16.00
C ILE A 370 -25.91 -13.67 -15.00
N LEU A 371 -25.74 -13.36 -13.71
CA LEU A 371 -26.03 -14.29 -12.63
C LEU A 371 -27.54 -14.31 -12.38
N ASP A 372 -28.05 -15.45 -11.89
CA ASP A 372 -29.39 -15.48 -11.31
C ASP A 372 -29.47 -14.64 -10.02
N ASP A 373 -30.68 -14.28 -9.63
CA ASP A 373 -30.94 -13.33 -8.55
C ASP A 373 -30.31 -13.76 -7.22
N ASP A 374 -30.32 -15.05 -6.89
CA ASP A 374 -29.78 -15.54 -5.62
C ASP A 374 -28.25 -15.41 -5.58
N HIS A 375 -27.56 -15.76 -6.69
CA HIS A 375 -26.11 -15.62 -6.79
C HIS A 375 -25.68 -14.14 -6.89
N TYR A 376 -26.46 -13.31 -7.57
CA TYR A 376 -26.18 -11.87 -7.66
C TYR A 376 -26.36 -11.18 -6.30
N LEU A 377 -27.47 -11.42 -5.59
CA LEU A 377 -27.69 -10.89 -4.24
C LEU A 377 -26.66 -11.41 -3.25
N HIS A 378 -26.22 -12.66 -3.40
CA HIS A 378 -25.13 -13.21 -2.60
C HIS A 378 -23.82 -12.46 -2.83
N PHE A 379 -23.41 -12.20 -4.08
CA PHE A 379 -22.25 -11.36 -4.37
C PHE A 379 -22.40 -9.93 -3.83
N LEU A 380 -23.56 -9.30 -4.03
CA LEU A 380 -23.81 -7.94 -3.53
C LEU A 380 -23.70 -7.85 -2.01
N SER A 381 -24.12 -8.88 -1.27
CA SER A 381 -23.95 -8.88 0.20
C SER A 381 -22.49 -8.77 0.63
N LEU A 382 -21.56 -9.41 -0.09
CA LEU A 382 -20.12 -9.27 0.13
C LEU A 382 -19.62 -7.88 -0.29
N SER A 383 -20.03 -7.42 -1.49
CA SER A 383 -19.62 -6.13 -2.03
C SER A 383 -20.02 -4.96 -1.11
N VAL A 384 -21.28 -4.95 -0.64
CA VAL A 384 -21.80 -3.92 0.27
C VAL A 384 -21.12 -4.00 1.63
N ALA A 385 -20.97 -5.20 2.20
CA ALA A 385 -20.30 -5.35 3.50
C ALA A 385 -18.84 -4.86 3.44
N ALA A 386 -18.10 -5.26 2.40
CA ALA A 386 -16.74 -4.79 2.20
C ALA A 386 -16.68 -3.27 1.99
N SER A 387 -17.64 -2.69 1.26
CA SER A 387 -17.68 -1.24 0.99
C SER A 387 -17.88 -0.45 2.28
N ILE A 388 -18.75 -0.93 3.17
CA ILE A 388 -18.94 -0.34 4.51
C ILE A 388 -17.66 -0.40 5.32
N LEU A 389 -17.02 -1.57 5.38
CA LEU A 389 -15.83 -1.80 6.20
C LEU A 389 -14.56 -1.10 5.65
N GLN A 390 -14.54 -0.79 4.36
CA GLN A 390 -13.49 0.00 3.72
C GLN A 390 -13.65 1.50 3.96
N ASN A 391 -14.86 1.98 4.21
CA ASN A 391 -15.14 3.41 4.33
C ASN A 391 -14.91 3.91 5.76
N ARG A 392 -14.03 4.91 5.93
CA ARG A 392 -13.67 5.47 7.23
C ARG A 392 -14.85 6.01 8.03
N ALA A 393 -15.85 6.62 7.38
CA ALA A 393 -17.03 7.14 8.06
C ALA A 393 -18.04 6.04 8.46
N LEU A 394 -18.07 4.93 7.73
CA LEU A 394 -19.10 3.90 7.89
C LEU A 394 -18.63 2.66 8.68
N HIS A 395 -17.34 2.34 8.67
CA HIS A 395 -16.84 1.06 9.18
C HIS A 395 -17.15 0.80 10.66
N ILE A 396 -17.29 1.86 11.48
CA ILE A 396 -17.70 1.76 12.89
C ILE A 396 -19.22 1.81 13.03
N SER A 397 -19.85 2.85 12.49
CA SER A 397 -21.28 3.14 12.66
C SER A 397 -22.18 2.06 12.05
N TYR A 398 -21.78 1.50 10.91
CA TYR A 398 -22.50 0.42 10.21
C TYR A 398 -21.84 -0.96 10.38
N ASN A 399 -20.88 -1.10 11.30
CA ASN A 399 -20.13 -2.34 11.49
C ASN A 399 -21.03 -3.56 11.72
N ASN A 400 -22.03 -3.43 12.58
CA ASN A 400 -22.96 -4.50 12.91
C ASN A 400 -23.75 -4.95 11.68
N TYR A 401 -24.14 -4.01 10.82
CA TYR A 401 -24.83 -4.33 9.57
C TYR A 401 -23.92 -5.06 8.59
N ALA A 402 -22.67 -4.61 8.43
CA ALA A 402 -21.68 -5.33 7.62
C ALA A 402 -21.42 -6.75 8.18
N SER A 403 -21.34 -6.92 9.50
CA SER A 403 -21.22 -8.22 10.16
C SER A 403 -22.39 -9.15 9.82
N GLU A 404 -23.63 -8.65 9.88
CA GLU A 404 -24.83 -9.42 9.49
C GLU A 404 -24.79 -9.85 8.02
N LEU A 405 -24.34 -8.96 7.12
CA LEU A 405 -24.19 -9.28 5.69
C LEU A 405 -23.13 -10.37 5.45
N LEU A 406 -21.98 -10.31 6.14
CA LEU A 406 -20.94 -11.35 6.03
C LEU A 406 -21.40 -12.69 6.60
N GLN A 407 -22.11 -12.69 7.73
CA GLN A 407 -22.72 -13.91 8.27
C GLN A 407 -23.77 -14.50 7.32
N TYR A 408 -24.60 -13.65 6.70
CA TYR A 408 -25.54 -14.05 5.67
C TYR A 408 -24.82 -14.68 4.47
N PHE A 409 -23.76 -14.04 3.98
CA PHE A 409 -22.94 -14.54 2.87
C PHE A 409 -22.42 -15.94 3.16
N VAL A 410 -21.78 -16.16 4.31
CA VAL A 410 -21.19 -17.45 4.69
C VAL A 410 -22.25 -18.54 4.83
N LYS A 411 -23.40 -18.21 5.46
CA LYS A 411 -24.50 -19.15 5.64
C LYS A 411 -25.14 -19.59 4.32
N CYS A 412 -25.24 -18.69 3.35
CA CYS A 412 -25.84 -18.97 2.05
C CYS A 412 -24.86 -19.66 1.09
N PHE A 413 -23.56 -19.42 1.24
CA PHE A 413 -22.52 -19.96 0.36
C PHE A 413 -22.66 -21.48 0.14
N GLY A 414 -22.77 -22.25 1.21
CA GLY A 414 -22.86 -23.72 1.13
C GLY A 414 -24.12 -24.23 0.43
N LYS A 415 -25.21 -23.45 0.42
CA LYS A 415 -26.45 -23.80 -0.27
C LYS A 415 -26.37 -23.48 -1.76
N LEU A 416 -25.77 -22.33 -2.09
CA LEU A 416 -25.68 -21.85 -3.47
C LEU A 416 -24.60 -22.59 -4.26
N TYR A 417 -23.42 -22.81 -3.66
CA TYR A 417 -22.29 -23.41 -4.37
C TYR A 417 -22.01 -24.86 -3.96
N GLY A 418 -22.46 -25.27 -2.78
CA GLY A 418 -22.17 -26.58 -2.18
C GLY A 418 -21.21 -26.47 -0.98
N LYS A 419 -21.47 -27.28 0.06
CA LYS A 419 -20.70 -27.28 1.31
C LYS A 419 -19.21 -27.59 1.11
N GLN A 420 -18.88 -28.41 0.13
CA GLN A 420 -17.51 -28.78 -0.23
C GLN A 420 -16.65 -27.60 -0.68
N TYR A 421 -17.25 -26.48 -1.08
CA TYR A 421 -16.52 -25.29 -1.53
C TYR A 421 -16.31 -24.23 -0.44
N ILE A 422 -16.82 -24.45 0.77
CA ILE A 422 -16.57 -23.57 1.92
C ILE A 422 -15.12 -23.74 2.36
N SER A 423 -14.27 -22.75 2.05
CA SER A 423 -12.87 -22.73 2.51
C SER A 423 -12.70 -21.90 3.77
N TYR A 424 -11.51 -21.99 4.35
CA TYR A 424 -11.00 -21.07 5.37
C TYR A 424 -11.33 -19.61 5.05
N ASN A 425 -11.01 -19.13 3.84
CA ASN A 425 -11.28 -17.74 3.44
C ASN A 425 -12.77 -17.37 3.47
N VAL A 426 -13.66 -18.29 3.10
CA VAL A 426 -15.11 -18.04 3.14
C VAL A 426 -15.57 -17.94 4.59
N HIS A 427 -15.16 -18.88 5.44
CA HIS A 427 -15.51 -18.85 6.86
C HIS A 427 -14.96 -17.61 7.57
N GLY A 428 -13.71 -17.24 7.29
CA GLY A 428 -13.02 -16.11 7.92
C GLY A 428 -13.73 -14.76 7.76
N LEU A 429 -14.59 -14.60 6.74
CA LEU A 429 -15.40 -13.40 6.54
C LEU A 429 -16.20 -12.98 7.78
N ILE A 430 -16.68 -13.93 8.59
CA ILE A 430 -17.49 -13.60 9.78
C ILE A 430 -16.73 -12.82 10.86
N HIS A 431 -15.39 -12.79 10.79
CA HIS A 431 -14.54 -12.11 11.76
C HIS A 431 -14.08 -10.72 11.28
N VAL A 432 -14.18 -10.43 9.98
CA VAL A 432 -13.61 -9.21 9.37
C VAL A 432 -14.20 -7.94 9.99
N ALA A 433 -15.50 -7.92 10.29
CA ALA A 433 -16.14 -6.76 10.90
C ALA A 433 -15.55 -6.43 12.29
N GLU A 434 -15.24 -7.44 13.09
CA GLU A 434 -14.60 -7.26 14.40
C GLU A 434 -13.15 -6.82 14.25
N ASP A 435 -12.41 -7.41 13.31
CA ASP A 435 -11.04 -6.98 13.00
C ASP A 435 -11.01 -5.50 12.58
N CYS A 436 -12.02 -5.04 11.82
CA CYS A 436 -12.13 -3.62 11.44
C CYS A 436 -12.41 -2.68 12.62
N LYS A 437 -13.10 -3.13 13.68
CA LYS A 437 -13.28 -2.31 14.90
C LYS A 437 -11.97 -2.08 15.63
N GLN A 438 -11.08 -3.08 15.59
CA GLN A 438 -9.82 -3.07 16.33
C GLN A 438 -8.70 -2.39 15.55
N HIS A 439 -8.65 -2.60 14.23
CA HIS A 439 -7.49 -2.24 13.39
C HIS A 439 -7.78 -1.14 12.36
N GLY A 440 -9.00 -0.61 12.34
CA GLY A 440 -9.44 0.40 11.37
C GLY A 440 -10.08 -0.20 10.12
N THR A 441 -10.10 0.54 9.02
CA THR A 441 -10.72 0.07 7.78
C THR A 441 -9.94 -1.08 7.15
N LEU A 442 -10.56 -1.78 6.19
CA LEU A 442 -9.92 -2.87 5.42
C LEU A 442 -8.55 -2.49 4.81
N GLU A 443 -8.34 -1.22 4.44
CA GLU A 443 -7.07 -0.75 3.87
C GLU A 443 -6.00 -0.53 4.95
N ASP A 444 -6.38 -0.11 6.16
CA ASP A 444 -5.44 0.28 7.23
C ASP A 444 -4.56 -0.92 7.65
N TYR A 445 -5.15 -2.12 7.69
CA TYR A 445 -4.48 -3.39 7.98
C TYR A 445 -4.26 -4.28 6.75
N SER A 446 -4.22 -3.68 5.55
CA SER A 446 -4.00 -4.43 4.31
C SER A 446 -2.53 -4.80 4.06
N GLY A 447 -2.34 -5.92 3.37
CA GLY A 447 -1.06 -6.47 2.94
C GLY A 447 -0.50 -5.82 1.67
N PHE A 448 -1.27 -4.99 0.96
CA PHE A 448 -0.85 -4.38 -0.31
C PHE A 448 0.47 -3.61 -0.21
N LYS A 449 0.65 -2.83 0.87
CA LYS A 449 1.87 -2.05 1.10
C LYS A 449 3.10 -2.95 1.32
N PHE A 450 2.90 -4.06 2.01
CA PHE A 450 3.97 -5.02 2.30
C PHE A 450 4.34 -5.83 1.06
N GLU A 451 3.35 -6.34 0.31
CA GLU A 451 3.60 -7.03 -0.98
C GLU A 451 4.39 -6.15 -1.96
N ASN A 452 4.02 -4.87 -2.08
CA ASN A 452 4.76 -3.92 -2.90
C ASN A 452 6.21 -3.75 -2.43
N HIS A 453 6.44 -3.72 -1.11
CA HIS A 453 7.77 -3.62 -0.52
C HIS A 453 8.59 -4.91 -0.67
N LEU A 454 7.97 -6.10 -0.60
CA LEU A 454 8.62 -7.37 -0.90
C LEU A 454 9.14 -7.39 -2.34
N GLN A 455 8.33 -6.96 -3.30
CA GLN A 455 8.75 -6.84 -4.69
C GLN A 455 9.89 -5.80 -4.86
N TYR A 456 9.90 -4.75 -4.05
CA TYR A 456 10.99 -3.78 -4.01
C TYR A 456 12.29 -4.42 -3.51
N ILE A 457 12.27 -5.10 -2.36
CA ILE A 457 13.43 -5.84 -1.81
C ILE A 457 13.97 -6.83 -2.83
N LYS A 458 13.10 -7.60 -3.48
CA LYS A 458 13.48 -8.57 -4.52
C LYS A 458 14.24 -7.91 -5.68
N ARG A 459 13.83 -6.71 -6.12
CA ARG A 459 14.51 -5.96 -7.19
C ARG A 459 15.90 -5.44 -6.79
N LEU A 460 16.21 -5.35 -5.51
CA LEU A 460 17.55 -4.96 -5.04
C LEU A 460 18.58 -6.07 -5.25
N VAL A 461 18.14 -7.32 -5.44
CA VAL A 461 19.02 -8.43 -5.80
C VAL A 461 19.32 -8.37 -7.30
N ARG A 462 20.61 -8.21 -7.63
CA ARG A 462 21.07 -8.07 -9.03
C ARG A 462 21.76 -9.33 -9.55
N ALA A 463 22.40 -10.07 -8.65
CA ALA A 463 23.17 -11.26 -8.97
C ALA A 463 22.88 -12.40 -7.97
N PRO A 464 23.12 -13.67 -8.34
CA PRO A 464 22.95 -14.83 -7.46
C PRO A 464 23.85 -14.82 -6.21
N ASN A 465 24.99 -14.13 -6.29
CA ASN A 465 26.03 -14.16 -5.27
C ASN A 465 25.68 -13.24 -4.08
N LEU A 466 25.67 -13.78 -2.85
CA LEU A 466 25.44 -13.00 -1.61
C LEU A 466 24.20 -12.07 -1.68
N PRO A 467 23.00 -12.61 -1.99
CA PRO A 467 21.81 -11.79 -2.22
C PRO A 467 21.39 -11.02 -0.96
N LEU A 468 21.64 -11.57 0.23
CA LEU A 468 21.31 -10.93 1.50
C LEU A 468 22.17 -9.68 1.74
N GLN A 469 23.47 -9.78 1.46
CA GLN A 469 24.42 -8.67 1.57
C GLN A 469 24.15 -7.59 0.51
N GLN A 470 23.77 -7.97 -0.71
CA GLN A 470 23.36 -7.01 -1.74
C GLN A 470 22.19 -6.15 -1.26
N VAL A 471 21.12 -6.79 -0.75
CA VAL A 471 19.94 -6.09 -0.23
C VAL A 471 20.31 -5.22 0.95
N HIS A 472 21.00 -5.78 1.96
CA HIS A 472 21.39 -5.05 3.15
C HIS A 472 22.22 -3.80 2.81
N ASN A 473 23.21 -3.96 1.94
CA ASN A 473 24.09 -2.84 1.58
C ASN A 473 23.32 -1.77 0.79
N ARG A 474 22.43 -2.16 -0.13
CA ARG A 474 21.63 -1.21 -0.90
C ARG A 474 20.63 -0.45 -0.03
N ILE A 475 19.97 -1.11 0.92
CA ILE A 475 19.10 -0.45 1.90
C ILE A 475 19.92 0.52 2.75
N GLY A 476 21.08 0.09 3.28
CA GLY A 476 21.95 0.96 4.06
C GLY A 476 22.57 2.13 3.26
N GLU A 477 22.71 2.01 1.93
CA GLU A 477 23.08 3.14 1.06
C GLU A 477 21.94 4.17 0.94
N LEU A 478 20.69 3.71 0.84
CA LEU A 478 19.50 4.57 0.75
C LEU A 478 19.27 5.33 2.05
N GLU A 479 19.33 4.66 3.20
CA GLU A 479 19.15 5.29 4.52
C GLU A 479 20.20 6.38 4.77
N ARG A 480 21.45 6.16 4.35
CA ARG A 480 22.51 7.17 4.45
C ARG A 480 22.32 8.32 3.47
N ALA A 481 21.86 8.04 2.24
CA ALA A 481 21.56 9.10 1.28
C ALA A 481 20.46 10.03 1.84
N GLU A 482 19.39 9.47 2.41
CA GLU A 482 18.34 10.28 3.04
C GLU A 482 18.86 11.11 4.21
N THR A 483 19.74 10.55 5.06
CA THR A 483 20.35 11.29 6.17
C THR A 483 21.20 12.46 5.70
N LEU A 484 21.96 12.27 4.61
CA LEU A 484 22.78 13.32 4.01
C LEU A 484 21.92 14.40 3.34
N ASP A 485 20.76 14.06 2.80
CA ASP A 485 19.86 15.05 2.20
C ASP A 485 19.18 15.91 3.28
N LEU A 486 18.78 15.32 4.41
CA LEU A 486 18.16 16.05 5.55
C LEU A 486 19.07 17.11 6.19
N THR A 487 20.38 16.91 6.20
CA THR A 487 21.33 17.89 6.77
C THR A 487 21.52 19.14 5.91
N ASN A 488 21.05 19.13 4.66
CA ASN A 488 21.37 20.16 3.67
C ASN A 488 20.15 20.92 3.11
N ASP A 489 18.94 20.59 3.57
CA ASP A 489 17.68 21.24 3.16
C ASP A 489 17.51 22.69 3.70
N CYS A 490 18.60 23.36 4.10
CA CYS A 490 18.57 24.76 4.54
C CYS A 490 18.72 25.79 3.40
N THR A 491 18.96 25.40 2.14
CA THR A 491 19.26 26.40 1.07
C THR A 491 18.70 26.12 -0.34
N ALA A 492 17.88 25.10 -0.58
CA ALA A 492 17.33 24.86 -1.92
C ALA A 492 15.91 25.47 -2.08
N ASP A 493 15.79 26.50 -2.92
CA ASP A 493 14.53 27.14 -3.29
C ASP A 493 13.46 26.11 -3.68
N THR A 494 12.44 26.02 -2.84
CA THR A 494 11.38 25.03 -2.91
C THR A 494 10.21 25.57 -3.73
N LEU A 495 9.64 24.69 -4.56
CA LEU A 495 8.27 24.83 -5.08
C LEU A 495 7.37 25.46 -4.01
N LYS A 496 6.72 26.58 -4.32
CA LYS A 496 5.81 27.23 -3.37
C LYS A 496 4.74 26.23 -2.92
N GLN A 497 4.46 26.20 -1.62
CA GLN A 497 3.62 25.16 -1.01
C GLN A 497 2.18 25.18 -1.55
N GLN A 498 1.62 26.37 -1.79
CA GLN A 498 0.23 26.57 -2.16
C GLN A 498 0.08 27.82 -3.03
N TRP A 499 -0.87 27.76 -3.96
CA TRP A 499 -1.37 28.89 -4.73
C TRP A 499 -2.90 28.89 -4.69
N GLU A 500 -3.49 30.05 -4.42
CA GLU A 500 -4.94 30.27 -4.46
C GLU A 500 -5.29 31.01 -5.75
N CYS A 501 -6.10 30.41 -6.62
CA CYS A 501 -6.63 31.09 -7.81
C CYS A 501 -8.03 30.64 -8.21
N ASP A 502 -8.77 31.59 -8.77
CA ASP A 502 -9.90 31.30 -9.64
C ASP A 502 -9.34 30.98 -11.03
N PHE A 503 -9.88 29.97 -11.71
CA PHE A 503 -9.33 29.37 -12.95
C PHE A 503 -9.19 30.32 -14.16
N LYS A 504 -9.37 31.62 -13.96
CA LYS A 504 -9.15 32.72 -14.90
C LYS A 504 -7.99 33.61 -14.43
N ALA A 505 -6.74 33.15 -14.53
CA ALA A 505 -5.59 34.05 -14.64
C ALA A 505 -4.32 33.29 -15.01
N ASP A 506 -3.47 33.98 -15.78
CA ASP A 506 -2.18 33.56 -16.29
C ASP A 506 -1.30 32.87 -15.25
N PHE A 507 -0.82 31.67 -15.60
CA PHE A 507 0.24 31.03 -14.82
C PHE A 507 1.48 31.95 -14.87
N PRO A 508 2.02 32.41 -13.73
CA PRO A 508 3.26 33.18 -13.75
C PRO A 508 4.36 32.33 -14.37
N ASN A 509 4.93 32.80 -15.49
CA ASN A 509 5.98 32.10 -16.21
C ASN A 509 7.13 31.74 -15.26
N GLY A 510 7.46 30.45 -15.19
CA GLY A 510 8.62 29.95 -14.44
C GLY A 510 8.38 29.68 -12.94
N VAL A 511 7.17 29.87 -12.39
CA VAL A 511 6.88 29.53 -10.98
C VAL A 511 6.12 28.21 -10.88
N HIS A 512 6.61 27.30 -10.05
CA HIS A 512 6.02 25.97 -9.87
C HIS A 512 5.47 25.78 -8.45
N PHE A 513 4.31 25.13 -8.32
CA PHE A 513 3.54 24.99 -7.06
C PHE A 513 3.24 23.53 -6.71
N ARG A 514 3.18 23.20 -5.42
CA ARG A 514 2.80 21.85 -4.93
C ARG A 514 1.30 21.62 -4.82
N VAL A 515 0.55 22.68 -4.56
CA VAL A 515 -0.90 22.66 -4.36
C VAL A 515 -1.52 23.84 -5.09
N CYS A 516 -2.53 23.60 -5.91
CA CYS A 516 -3.39 24.63 -6.49
C CYS A 516 -4.76 24.52 -5.83
N VAL A 517 -5.18 25.57 -5.12
CA VAL A 517 -6.49 25.68 -4.48
C VAL A 517 -7.33 26.62 -5.33
N THR A 518 -8.48 26.13 -5.75
CA THR A 518 -9.53 26.93 -6.39
C THR A 518 -10.73 27.00 -5.44
N THR A 519 -11.73 27.82 -5.77
CA THR A 519 -13.00 27.84 -5.04
C THR A 519 -13.69 26.47 -4.98
N ASP A 520 -13.52 25.63 -6.01
CA ASP A 520 -14.30 24.40 -6.18
C ASP A 520 -13.51 23.13 -5.84
N PHE A 521 -12.19 23.12 -6.01
CA PHE A 521 -11.35 21.95 -5.80
C PHE A 521 -9.88 22.28 -5.54
N THR A 522 -9.15 21.29 -5.01
CA THR A 522 -7.71 21.38 -4.74
C THR A 522 -6.94 20.32 -5.53
N LEU A 523 -5.97 20.74 -6.35
CA LEU A 523 -5.04 19.87 -7.07
C LEU A 523 -3.72 19.76 -6.29
N LYS A 524 -3.27 18.54 -5.98
CA LYS A 524 -2.00 18.27 -5.28
C LYS A 524 -1.15 17.31 -6.10
N ILE A 525 0.14 17.60 -6.25
CA ILE A 525 1.05 16.70 -7.00
C ILE A 525 1.41 15.41 -6.21
N THR A 526 1.12 15.36 -4.91
CA THR A 526 1.58 14.28 -4.00
C THR A 526 0.50 13.24 -3.67
N SER A 527 -0.74 13.47 -4.09
CA SER A 527 -1.87 12.58 -3.83
C SER A 527 -2.75 12.48 -5.07
N GLY A 528 -2.69 11.34 -5.75
CA GLY A 528 -3.85 10.89 -6.51
C GLY A 528 -4.97 10.73 -5.48
N ASN A 529 -6.07 11.47 -5.66
CA ASN A 529 -7.30 11.22 -4.92
C ASN A 529 -7.73 9.81 -5.30
N ASN A 530 -7.36 8.83 -4.46
CA ASN A 530 -7.85 7.49 -4.58
C ASN A 530 -9.37 7.59 -4.42
N CYS A 531 -10.13 7.15 -5.41
CA CYS A 531 -11.57 6.96 -5.24
C CYS A 531 -11.78 5.99 -4.07
N PHE A 532 -12.07 6.51 -2.88
CA PHE A 532 -12.88 5.97 -1.78
C PHE A 532 -13.04 7.01 -0.67
#